data_AF-A0A6V7M5Y5-F1
#
_entry.id   AF-A0A6V7M5Y5-F1
#
_cell.length_a   1.000
_cell.length_b   1.000
_cell.length_c   1.000
_cell.angle_alpha   90.00
_cell.angle_beta   90.00
_cell.angle_gamma   90.00
#
_symmetry.space_group_name_H-M   'P 1'
#
loop_
_entity.id
_entity.type
_entity.pdbx_description
1 polymer ?
#
loop_
_entity_poly.entity_id
_entity_poly.type
_entity_poly.pdbx_seq_one_letter_code
_entity_poly.pdbx_strand_id
1 'polypeptide(L)'
;RIEKSLKESIPDVDLDEKTIEDIKVKTCFVTTMERSKKLDTDDPPAPPPSVKYPGLKTITIPGHIREKAFELLWERDNDNLSIPTMILDSLVK
;
A
#
# COMPACT_ATOMS: atom_id res chain seq x y z
N ARG A 1 3.08 8.02 -1.91
CA ARG A 1 1.63 7.90 -1.58
C ARG A 1 1.41 7.34 -0.18
N ILE A 2 1.99 6.19 0.18
CA ILE A 2 1.82 5.58 1.53
C ILE A 2 2.21 6.53 2.67
N GLU A 3 3.35 7.22 2.57
CA GLU A 3 3.80 8.15 3.61
C GLU A 3 2.82 9.31 3.81
N LYS A 4 2.23 9.80 2.72
CA LYS A 4 1.20 10.84 2.76
C LYS A 4 -0.07 10.29 3.41
N SER A 5 -0.54 9.11 3.02
CA SER A 5 -1.71 8.48 3.63
C SER A 5 -1.51 8.12 5.10
N LEU A 6 -0.30 7.71 5.49
CA LEU A 6 0.06 7.46 6.90
C LEU A 6 0.07 8.76 7.70
N LYS A 7 0.68 9.84 7.19
CA LYS A 7 0.67 11.17 7.82
C LYS A 7 -0.73 11.77 7.93
N GLU A 8 -1.58 11.57 6.93
CA GLU A 8 -3.00 11.97 6.98
C GLU A 8 -3.77 11.16 8.05
N SER A 9 -3.47 9.87 8.19
CA SER A 9 -4.10 9.03 9.20
C SER A 9 -3.57 9.25 10.63
N ILE A 10 -2.35 9.76 10.78
CA ILE A 10 -1.62 9.90 12.04
C ILE A 10 -0.85 11.24 12.04
N PRO A 11 -1.52 12.39 12.21
CA PRO A 11 -0.90 13.71 12.08
C PRO A 11 0.09 14.06 13.20
N ASP A 12 -0.01 13.41 14.36
CA ASP A 12 0.75 13.77 15.58
C ASP A 12 2.02 12.93 15.82
N VAL A 13 2.47 12.16 14.82
CA VAL A 13 3.67 11.32 14.93
C VAL A 13 4.60 11.61 13.77
N ASP A 14 5.80 12.08 14.10
CA ASP A 14 6.88 12.15 13.12
C ASP A 14 7.43 10.74 12.92
N LEU A 15 7.16 10.17 11.74
CA LEU A 15 7.56 8.82 11.37
C LEU A 15 8.85 8.90 10.57
N ASP A 16 9.94 8.35 11.11
CA ASP A 16 11.18 8.17 10.37
C ASP A 16 11.02 7.08 9.29
N GLU A 17 11.87 7.14 8.27
CA GLU A 17 11.82 6.21 7.14
C GLU A 17 11.93 4.75 7.60
N LYS A 18 12.75 4.48 8.62
CA LYS A 18 12.90 3.16 9.24
C LYS A 18 11.60 2.64 9.84
N THR A 19 10.84 3.48 10.57
CA THR A 19 9.54 3.06 11.11
C THR A 19 8.52 2.85 10.00
N ILE A 20 8.53 3.67 8.96
CA ILE A 20 7.66 3.49 7.79
C ILE A 20 7.96 2.16 7.10
N GLU A 21 9.22 1.81 6.94
CA GLU A 21 9.66 0.54 6.37
C GLU A 21 9.23 -0.66 7.24
N ASP A 22 9.39 -0.55 8.55
CA ASP A 22 8.95 -1.59 9.49
C ASP A 22 7.43 -1.78 9.46
N ILE A 23 6.65 -0.69 9.35
CA ILE A 23 5.19 -0.74 9.16
C ILE A 23 4.85 -1.43 7.84
N LYS A 24 5.52 -1.09 6.73
CA LYS A 24 5.29 -1.72 5.42
C LYS A 24 5.51 -3.22 5.49
N VAL A 25 6.63 -3.66 6.09
CA VAL A 25 7.00 -5.09 6.15
C VAL A 25 6.09 -5.87 7.10
N LYS A 26 5.76 -5.32 8.27
CA LYS A 26 5.02 -6.07 9.31
C LYS A 26 3.51 -6.03 9.15
N THR A 27 2.97 -4.98 8.55
CA THR A 27 1.51 -4.73 8.58
C THR A 27 0.85 -4.77 7.20
N CYS A 28 1.56 -4.38 6.13
CA CYS A 28 1.00 -4.37 4.79
C CYS A 28 1.10 -5.75 4.14
N PHE A 29 0.28 -6.00 3.13
CA PHE A 29 0.28 -7.26 2.39
C PHE A 29 -0.13 -7.03 0.93
N VAL A 30 0.28 -7.93 0.05
CA VAL A 30 -0.13 -7.89 -1.36
C VAL A 30 -1.50 -8.57 -1.49
N THR A 31 -2.45 -7.89 -2.12
CA THR A 31 -3.79 -8.43 -2.36
C THR A 31 -3.87 -9.25 -3.65
N THR A 32 -5.01 -9.89 -3.90
CA THR A 32 -5.22 -10.66 -5.13
C THR A 32 -5.62 -9.74 -6.28
N MET A 33 -5.28 -10.11 -7.52
CA MET A 33 -5.65 -9.35 -8.72
C MET A 33 -7.17 -9.14 -8.84
N GLU A 34 -7.98 -10.12 -8.44
CA GLU A 34 -9.45 -10.00 -8.49
C GLU A 34 -9.97 -8.93 -7.53
N ARG A 35 -9.31 -8.80 -6.38
CA ARG A 35 -9.68 -7.86 -5.33
C ARG A 35 -9.16 -6.47 -5.66
N SER A 36 -7.92 -6.35 -6.14
CA SER A 36 -7.33 -5.07 -6.54
C SER A 36 -8.15 -4.35 -7.61
N LYS A 37 -8.63 -5.08 -8.61
CA LYS A 37 -9.52 -4.55 -9.67
C LYS A 37 -10.82 -3.93 -9.14
N LYS A 38 -11.26 -4.29 -7.94
CA LYS A 38 -12.48 -3.76 -7.30
C LYS A 38 -12.20 -2.59 -6.35
N LEU A 39 -10.94 -2.37 -5.94
CA LEU A 39 -10.58 -1.36 -4.94
C LEU A 39 -10.83 0.09 -5.37
N ASP A 40 -10.90 0.34 -6.68
CA ASP A 40 -11.16 1.65 -7.28
C ASP A 40 -12.52 1.71 -8.01
N THR A 41 -13.40 0.75 -7.73
CA THR A 41 -14.79 0.76 -8.23
C THR A 41 -15.73 1.40 -7.21
N ASP A 42 -16.96 1.73 -7.64
CA ASP A 42 -18.00 2.30 -6.77
C ASP A 42 -18.46 1.36 -5.64
N ASP A 43 -18.16 0.06 -5.74
CA ASP A 43 -18.45 -0.97 -4.73
C ASP A 43 -17.16 -1.70 -4.29
N PRO A 44 -16.28 -1.02 -3.53
CA PRO A 44 -15.04 -1.61 -3.10
C PRO A 44 -15.29 -2.70 -2.05
N PRO A 45 -14.51 -3.79 -2.06
CA PRO A 45 -14.63 -4.84 -1.05
C PRO A 45 -14.34 -4.27 0.34
N ALA A 46 -14.99 -4.84 1.36
CA ALA A 46 -14.77 -4.42 2.75
C ALA A 46 -13.27 -4.43 3.08
N PRO A 47 -12.71 -3.32 3.61
CA PRO A 47 -11.29 -3.23 3.89
C PRO A 47 -10.89 -4.27 4.95
N PRO A 48 -9.64 -4.76 4.92
CA PRO A 48 -9.14 -5.66 5.94
C PRO A 48 -9.15 -4.97 7.31
N PRO A 49 -9.05 -5.72 8.42
CA PRO A 49 -9.05 -5.13 9.75
C PRO A 49 -7.86 -4.19 9.95
N SER A 50 -8.06 -3.09 10.67
CA SER A 50 -6.97 -2.23 11.11
C SER A 50 -6.12 -2.95 12.16
N VAL A 51 -4.81 -2.68 12.18
CA VAL A 51 -3.88 -3.29 13.16
C VAL A 51 -3.20 -2.23 14.00
N LYS A 52 -2.86 -2.59 15.24
CA LYS A 52 -2.09 -1.74 16.14
C LYS A 52 -0.60 -2.03 15.95
N TYR A 53 0.14 -1.04 15.49
CA TYR A 53 1.59 -1.10 15.41
C TYR A 53 2.19 -0.63 16.76
N PRO A 54 3.02 -1.47 17.41
CA PRO A 54 3.67 -1.12 18.67
C PRO A 54 4.86 -0.19 18.43
N GLY A 55 4.93 0.89 19.19
CA GLY A 55 6.01 1.87 19.17
C GLY A 55 6.00 2.74 20.43
N LEU A 56 6.61 3.93 20.39
CA LEU A 56 6.55 4.92 21.49
C LEU A 56 5.10 5.34 21.81
N LYS A 57 4.26 5.42 20.78
CA LYS A 57 2.80 5.52 20.88
C LYS A 57 2.20 4.36 20.08
N THR A 58 1.08 3.82 20.54
CA THR A 58 0.35 2.80 19.77
C THR A 58 -0.33 3.45 18.58
N ILE A 59 0.09 3.06 17.38
CA ILE A 59 -0.42 3.61 16.13
C ILE A 59 -1.42 2.61 15.53
N THR A 60 -2.60 3.09 15.12
CA THR A 60 -3.56 2.22 14.42
C THR A 60 -3.37 2.40 12.91
N ILE A 61 -2.93 1.33 12.24
CA ILE A 61 -2.73 1.31 10.79
C ILE A 61 -4.04 0.86 10.13
N PRO A 62 -4.70 1.71 9.33
CA PRO A 62 -5.96 1.38 8.67
C PRO A 62 -5.81 0.24 7.66
N GLY A 63 -6.82 -0.62 7.59
CA GLY A 63 -6.87 -1.73 6.64
C GLY A 63 -6.64 -1.35 5.19
N HIS A 64 -7.31 -0.30 4.73
CA HIS A 64 -7.20 0.15 3.34
C HIS A 64 -5.77 0.60 2.97
N ILE A 65 -5.01 1.16 3.91
CA ILE A 65 -3.59 1.53 3.68
C ILE A 65 -2.74 0.27 3.55
N ARG A 66 -2.99 -0.73 4.41
CA ARG A 66 -2.27 -2.01 4.41
C ARG A 66 -2.43 -2.77 3.11
N GLU A 67 -3.62 -2.67 2.51
CA GLU A 67 -3.96 -3.31 1.25
C GLU A 67 -3.44 -2.52 0.04
N LYS A 68 -3.67 -1.19 -0.01
CA LYS A 68 -3.24 -0.34 -1.15
C LYS A 68 -1.74 -0.06 -1.19
N ALA A 69 -0.98 -0.36 -0.14
CA ALA A 69 0.44 -0.04 -0.05
C ALA A 69 1.25 -0.57 -1.24
N PHE A 70 1.06 -1.83 -1.61
CA PHE A 70 1.85 -2.45 -2.66
C PHE A 70 1.28 -2.28 -4.06
N GLU A 71 0.08 -1.72 -4.20
CA GLU A 71 -0.60 -1.63 -5.49
C GLU A 71 0.09 -0.70 -6.49
N LEU A 72 0.93 0.21 -5.98
CA LEU A 72 1.84 1.04 -6.77
C LEU A 72 2.75 0.21 -7.70
N LEU A 73 3.09 -1.03 -7.34
CA LEU A 73 3.98 -1.88 -8.15
C LEU A 73 3.28 -2.44 -9.40
N TRP A 74 1.94 -2.50 -9.40
CA TRP A 74 1.11 -3.02 -10.48
C TRP A 74 0.35 -1.93 -11.25
N GLU A 75 0.17 -0.75 -10.66
CA GLU A 75 -0.36 0.42 -11.36
C GLU A 75 0.52 0.79 -12.56
N ARG A 76 -0.13 1.16 -13.66
CA ARG A 76 0.57 1.74 -14.81
C ARG A 76 0.86 3.20 -14.52
N ASP A 77 2.11 3.60 -14.64
CA ASP A 77 2.49 4.99 -14.56
C ASP A 77 2.11 5.76 -15.85
N ASN A 78 2.51 7.03 -15.93
CA ASN A 78 2.22 7.89 -17.08
C ASN A 78 2.83 7.37 -18.40
N ASP A 79 3.88 6.55 -18.32
CA ASP A 79 4.56 5.94 -19.45
C ASP A 79 4.01 4.53 -19.75
N ASN A 80 2.90 4.14 -19.10
CA ASN A 80 2.30 2.81 -19.13
C ASN A 80 3.24 1.69 -18.64
N LEU A 81 4.24 2.03 -17.84
CA LEU A 81 5.15 1.09 -17.21
C LEU A 81 4.61 0.64 -15.84
N SER A 82 4.83 -0.63 -15.57
CA SER A 82 4.50 -1.35 -14.34
C SER A 82 5.47 -2.53 -14.25
N ILE A 83 5.64 -3.15 -13.08
CA ILE A 83 6.55 -4.31 -12.99
C ILE A 83 6.19 -5.41 -14.02
N PRO A 84 4.91 -5.81 -14.19
CA PRO A 84 4.55 -6.81 -15.20
C PRO A 84 4.89 -6.38 -16.63
N THR A 85 4.65 -5.12 -17.00
CA THR A 85 4.95 -4.65 -18.36
C THR A 85 6.46 -4.56 -18.60
N MET A 86 7.26 -4.16 -17.61
CA MET A 86 8.73 -4.17 -17.70
C MET A 86 9.29 -5.58 -17.87
N ILE A 87 8.73 -6.58 -17.17
CA ILE A 87 9.11 -7.98 -17.35
C ILE A 87 8.79 -8.44 -18.78
N LEU A 88 7.59 -8.16 -19.28
CA LEU A 88 7.21 -8.49 -20.65
C LEU A 88 8.15 -7.84 -21.68
N ASP A 89 8.49 -6.56 -21.47
CA ASP A 89 9.43 -5.84 -22.32
C ASP A 89 10.81 -6.50 -22.33
N SER A 90 11.30 -6.98 -21.19
CA SER A 90 12.59 -7.67 -21.08
C SER A 90 12.66 -9.05 -21.74
N LEU A 91 11.50 -9.65 -22.05
CA LEU A 91 11.41 -10.93 -22.74
C LEU A 91 11.27 -10.77 -24.26
N VAL A 92 10.65 -9.68 -24.69
CA VAL A 92 10.32 -9.41 -26.09
C VAL A 92 11.41 -8.59 -26.79
N LYS A 93 12.14 -7.75 -26.05
CA LYS A 93 13.31 -6.98 -26.52
C LYS A 93 14.60 -7.65 -26.08
#